data_AF-A0A5E7VCA9-F1
#
_entry.id   AF-A0A5E7VCA9-F1
#
_cell.length_a   1.000
_cell.length_b   1.000
_cell.length_c   1.000
_cell.angle_alpha   90.00
_cell.angle_beta   90.00
_cell.angle_gamma   90.00
#
_symmetry.space_group_name_H-M   'P 1'
#
loop_
_entity.id
_entity.type
_entity.pdbx_description
1 polymer ?
#
loop_
_entity_poly.entity_id
_entity_poly.type
_entity_poly.pdbx_seq_one_letter_code
_entity_poly.pdbx_strand_id
1 'polypeptide(L)'
;MRYALIAMAFALSGATQAANLKLNGEYGCEDQGTQQSRHVLMQNIVSDNPHYVAQRAEMRESLVNLSTYMCKPLTGEFKVMKRQGVYTQVKTGAGPMWVTE
;
A
#
# COMPACT_ATOMS: atom_id res chain seq x y z
N MET A 1 3.92 1.50 62.86
CA MET A 1 5.17 1.30 62.09
C MET A 1 4.73 0.97 60.66
N ARG A 2 5.06 1.82 59.68
CA ARG A 2 6.06 1.51 58.61
C ARG A 2 5.52 0.43 57.64
N TYR A 3 5.31 0.63 56.33
CA TYR A 3 5.84 1.57 55.34
C TYR A 3 4.91 1.62 54.11
N ALA A 4 4.85 2.80 53.48
CA ALA A 4 4.98 3.11 52.04
C ALA A 4 4.26 2.21 51.00
N LEU A 5 3.32 2.75 50.20
CA LEU A 5 3.57 3.42 48.89
C LEU A 5 4.33 2.51 47.90
N ILE A 6 3.74 2.26 46.73
CA ILE A 6 4.22 2.72 45.42
C ILE A 6 3.16 2.34 44.36
N ALA A 7 2.55 3.38 43.78
CA ALA A 7 1.92 3.32 42.48
C ALA A 7 3.01 3.12 41.42
N MET A 8 2.80 2.25 40.43
CA MET A 8 3.46 2.42 39.13
C MET A 8 2.55 1.84 38.05
N ALA A 9 1.86 2.76 37.40
CA ALA A 9 1.27 2.57 36.09
C ALA A 9 2.36 2.09 35.12
N PHE A 10 2.23 0.86 34.62
CA PHE A 10 2.80 0.48 33.34
C PHE A 10 1.68 0.55 32.30
N ALA A 11 1.23 1.78 32.05
CA ALA A 11 0.77 2.13 30.72
C ALA A 11 2.02 2.08 29.82
N LEU A 12 2.39 0.86 29.40
CA LEU A 12 3.24 0.68 28.23
C LEU A 12 2.42 1.22 27.06
N SER A 13 2.63 2.50 26.85
CA SER A 13 2.45 3.21 25.60
C SER A 13 2.88 2.26 24.48
N GLY A 14 1.88 1.59 23.89
CA GLY A 14 1.99 0.98 22.59
C GLY A 14 2.22 2.09 21.58
N ALA A 15 3.45 2.62 21.57
CA ALA A 15 3.99 3.23 20.38
C ALA A 15 4.04 2.11 19.36
N THR A 16 2.91 1.91 18.66
CA THR A 16 2.91 1.35 17.33
C THR A 16 3.88 2.24 16.58
N GLN A 17 5.14 1.81 16.49
CA GLN A 17 6.15 2.50 15.72
C GLN A 17 5.53 2.65 14.35
N ALA A 18 5.21 3.89 14.00
CA ALA A 18 4.67 4.18 12.70
C ALA A 18 5.79 3.82 11.72
N ALA A 19 5.68 2.63 11.15
CA ALA A 19 6.66 2.15 10.20
C ALA A 19 6.65 3.11 9.02
N ASN A 20 7.82 3.51 8.57
CA ASN A 20 7.95 4.20 7.31
C ASN A 20 8.18 3.15 6.21
N LEU A 21 7.65 3.42 5.03
CA LEU A 21 7.85 2.62 3.83
C LEU A 21 8.58 3.48 2.79
N LYS A 22 9.73 3.02 2.32
CA LYS A 22 10.46 3.66 1.24
C LYS A 22 9.96 3.12 -0.09
N LEU A 23 9.50 4.02 -0.94
CA LEU A 23 9.00 3.74 -2.29
C LEU A 23 9.92 4.39 -3.32
N ASN A 24 10.11 3.73 -4.45
CA ASN A 24 10.94 4.12 -5.58
C ASN A 24 10.20 3.98 -6.93
N GLY A 25 9.01 4.57 -7.01
CA GLY A 25 8.21 4.61 -8.24
C GLY A 25 7.09 3.58 -8.26
N GLU A 26 6.86 2.85 -7.18
CA GLU A 26 5.67 2.01 -7.04
C GLU A 26 4.42 2.88 -7.12
N TYR A 27 3.39 2.35 -7.78
CA TYR A 27 2.14 3.07 -7.92
C TYR A 27 1.29 2.87 -6.67
N GLY A 28 0.86 3.98 -6.08
CA GLY A 28 -0.19 4.03 -5.08
C GLY A 28 -1.51 4.47 -5.69
N CYS A 29 -2.61 3.77 -5.39
CA CYS A 29 -3.95 4.12 -5.83
C CYS A 29 -4.79 4.71 -4.68
N GLU A 30 -5.81 5.50 -5.00
CA GLU A 30 -6.64 6.19 -4.01
C GLU A 30 -7.45 5.22 -3.13
N ASP A 31 -7.82 4.07 -3.66
CA ASP A 31 -8.53 3.00 -2.96
C ASP A 31 -7.87 1.62 -3.16
N GLN A 32 -8.17 0.71 -2.23
CA GLN A 32 -7.60 -0.64 -2.22
C GLN A 32 -8.07 -1.49 -3.41
N GLY A 33 -9.33 -1.32 -3.85
CA GLY A 33 -9.92 -2.10 -4.93
C GLY A 33 -9.26 -1.78 -6.28
N THR A 34 -8.95 -0.51 -6.51
CA THR A 34 -8.16 -0.06 -7.66
C THR A 34 -6.75 -0.63 -7.61
N GLN A 35 -6.08 -0.60 -6.45
CA GLN A 35 -4.74 -1.21 -6.32
C GLN A 35 -4.76 -2.72 -6.58
N GLN A 36 -5.80 -3.42 -6.11
CA GLN A 36 -6.00 -4.85 -6.39
C GLN A 36 -6.19 -5.10 -7.89
N SER A 37 -7.04 -4.31 -8.56
CA SER A 37 -7.28 -4.43 -10.00
C SER A 37 -6.00 -4.19 -10.79
N ARG A 38 -5.21 -3.19 -10.38
CA ARG A 38 -3.89 -2.91 -10.94
C ARG A 38 -2.93 -4.09 -10.78
N HIS A 39 -2.88 -4.67 -9.58
CA HIS A 39 -2.02 -5.81 -9.27
C HIS A 39 -2.37 -7.04 -10.12
N VAL A 40 -3.67 -7.35 -10.26
CA VAL A 40 -4.15 -8.46 -11.12
C VAL A 40 -3.83 -8.21 -12.59
N LEU A 41 -4.04 -6.99 -13.10
CA LEU A 41 -3.68 -6.63 -14.48
C LEU A 41 -2.18 -6.84 -14.73
N MET A 42 -1.32 -6.37 -13.82
CA MET A 42 0.12 -6.58 -13.94
C MET A 42 0.49 -8.06 -13.97
N GLN A 43 -0.08 -8.88 -13.08
CA GLN A 43 0.15 -10.32 -13.05
C GLN A 43 -0.27 -11.00 -14.35
N ASN A 44 -1.44 -10.66 -14.89
CA ASN A 44 -1.95 -11.24 -16.12
C ASN A 44 -1.12 -10.81 -17.34
N ILE A 45 -0.66 -9.56 -17.39
CA ILE A 45 0.18 -9.05 -18.49
C ILE A 45 1.50 -9.81 -18.60
N VAL A 46 2.13 -10.15 -17.47
CA VAL A 46 3.42 -10.87 -17.45
C VAL A 46 3.26 -12.39 -17.51
N SER A 47 2.04 -12.91 -17.40
CA SER A 47 1.75 -14.34 -17.51
C SER A 47 1.93 -14.85 -18.93
N ASP A 48 2.41 -16.10 -19.06
CA ASP A 48 2.50 -16.85 -20.31
C ASP A 48 1.23 -17.65 -20.65
N ASN A 49 0.15 -17.50 -19.87
CA ASN A 49 -1.12 -18.14 -20.18
C ASN A 49 -1.63 -17.66 -21.56
N PRO A 50 -1.91 -18.57 -22.52
CA PRO A 50 -2.34 -18.20 -23.88
C PRO A 50 -3.54 -17.26 -23.92
N HIS A 51 -4.48 -17.40 -22.97
CA HIS A 51 -5.65 -16.52 -22.88
C HIS A 51 -5.27 -15.07 -22.58
N TYR A 52 -4.27 -14.86 -21.71
CA TYR A 52 -3.75 -13.55 -21.35
C TYR A 52 -2.79 -12.99 -22.39
N VAL A 53 -2.02 -13.84 -23.05
CA VAL A 53 -1.17 -13.43 -24.18
C VAL A 53 -2.00 -12.80 -25.30
N ALA A 54 -3.14 -13.41 -25.63
CA ALA A 54 -4.06 -12.90 -26.65
C ALA A 54 -4.65 -11.52 -26.29
N GLN A 55 -4.85 -11.22 -25.00
CA GLN A 55 -5.45 -9.98 -24.49
C GLN A 55 -4.43 -8.98 -23.95
N ARG A 56 -3.13 -9.26 -24.09
CA ARG A 56 -2.06 -8.49 -23.43
C ARG A 56 -2.06 -7.00 -23.82
N ALA A 57 -2.41 -6.68 -25.06
CA ALA A 57 -2.51 -5.30 -25.53
C ALA A 57 -3.63 -4.53 -24.80
N GLU A 58 -4.82 -5.10 -24.74
CA GLU A 58 -5.99 -4.51 -24.07
C GLU A 58 -5.78 -4.38 -22.55
N MET A 59 -5.18 -5.39 -21.92
CA MET A 59 -4.84 -5.31 -20.50
C MET A 59 -3.80 -4.23 -20.20
N ARG A 60 -2.82 -4.01 -21.10
CA ARG A 60 -1.86 -2.91 -20.96
C ARG A 60 -2.54 -1.56 -21.08
N GLU A 61 -3.45 -1.39 -22.02
CA GLU A 61 -4.24 -0.16 -22.16
C GLU A 61 -5.09 0.09 -20.89
N SER A 62 -5.76 -0.94 -20.39
CA SER A 62 -6.53 -0.87 -19.14
C SER A 62 -5.65 -0.48 -17.95
N LEU A 63 -4.44 -1.04 -17.85
CA LEU A 63 -3.47 -0.71 -16.80
C LEU A 63 -3.02 0.75 -16.90
N VAL A 64 -2.78 1.27 -18.10
CA VAL A 64 -2.40 2.67 -18.34
C VAL A 64 -3.54 3.61 -17.94
N ASN A 65 -4.77 3.31 -18.36
CA ASN A 65 -5.94 4.12 -18.01
C ASN A 65 -6.16 4.16 -16.49
N LEU A 66 -6.16 2.99 -15.84
CA LEU A 66 -6.29 2.89 -14.39
C LEU A 66 -5.17 3.66 -13.67
N SER A 67 -3.93 3.53 -14.15
CA SER A 67 -2.78 4.22 -13.56
C SER A 67 -2.77 5.73 -13.83
N THR A 68 -3.48 6.22 -14.84
CA THR A 68 -3.52 7.66 -15.19
C THR A 68 -4.52 8.41 -14.31
N TYR A 69 -5.67 7.79 -14.03
CA TYR A 69 -6.78 8.48 -13.36
C TYR A 69 -6.84 8.23 -11.86
N MET A 70 -6.42 7.04 -11.40
CA MET A 70 -6.71 6.59 -10.04
C MET A 70 -5.45 6.24 -9.23
N CYS A 71 -4.27 6.25 -9.86
CA CYS A 71 -3.02 5.90 -9.22
C CYS A 71 -1.92 6.88 -9.58
N LYS A 72 -0.88 6.96 -8.76
CA LYS A 72 0.28 7.82 -9.00
C LYS A 72 1.56 7.09 -8.59
N PRO A 73 2.66 7.27 -9.34
CA PRO A 73 3.96 6.78 -8.90
C PRO A 73 4.36 7.52 -7.62
N LEU A 74 4.80 6.78 -6.61
CA LEU A 74 5.23 7.30 -5.32
C LEU A 74 6.73 7.08 -5.18
N THR A 75 7.47 8.13 -4.84
CA THR A 75 8.91 8.07 -4.60
C THR A 75 9.24 8.86 -3.35
N GLY A 76 9.96 8.24 -2.42
CA GLY A 76 10.30 8.82 -1.12
C GLY A 76 9.95 7.90 0.04
N GLU A 77 9.93 8.47 1.24
CA GLU A 77 9.61 7.78 2.47
C GLU A 77 8.22 8.19 2.97
N PHE A 78 7.34 7.22 3.16
CA PHE A 78 5.95 7.45 3.50
C PHE A 78 5.56 6.76 4.81
N LYS A 79 4.79 7.45 5.64
CA LYS A 79 4.27 6.88 6.88
C LYS A 79 3.22 5.81 6.56
N VAL A 80 3.42 4.59 7.05
CA VAL A 80 2.43 3.52 6.96
C VAL A 80 1.26 3.85 7.90
N MET A 81 0.06 3.81 7.35
CA MET A 81 -1.20 4.01 8.08
C MET A 81 -1.85 2.67 8.44
N LYS A 82 -1.85 1.73 7.50
CA LYS A 82 -2.51 0.43 7.63
C LYS A 82 -1.82 -0.60 6.75
N ARG A 83 -1.74 -1.86 7.20
CA ARG A 83 -1.34 -3.01 6.39
C ARG A 83 -2.49 -4.01 6.33
N GLN A 84 -2.77 -4.57 5.15
CA GLN A 84 -3.84 -5.53 4.91
C GLN A 84 -3.42 -6.52 3.82
N GLY A 85 -2.85 -7.66 4.24
CA GLY A 85 -2.25 -8.63 3.33
C GLY A 85 -1.06 -8.01 2.60
N VAL A 86 -1.04 -8.11 1.27
CA VAL A 86 -0.01 -7.50 0.40
C VAL A 86 -0.22 -6.00 0.14
N TYR A 87 -1.32 -5.43 0.66
CA TYR A 87 -1.68 -4.04 0.44
C TYR A 87 -1.32 -3.19 1.66
N THR A 88 -0.63 -2.09 1.42
CA THR A 88 -0.22 -1.15 2.46
C THR A 88 -0.76 0.23 2.14
N GLN A 89 -1.47 0.83 3.10
CA GLN A 89 -1.92 2.21 3.00
C GLN A 89 -0.85 3.13 3.58
N VAL A 90 -0.41 4.10 2.80
CA VAL A 90 0.58 5.11 3.18
C VAL A 90 -0.02 6.51 3.17
N LYS A 91 0.48 7.39 4.03
CA LYS A 91 0.09 8.80 4.04
C LYS A 91 0.91 9.57 3.01
N THR A 92 0.26 10.18 2.02
CA THR A 92 0.88 11.08 1.04
C THR A 92 0.43 12.53 1.24
N GLY A 93 1.03 13.48 0.51
CA GLY A 93 0.59 14.87 0.50
C GLY A 93 -0.81 15.09 -0.12
N ALA A 94 -1.26 14.17 -0.98
CA ALA A 94 -2.57 14.24 -1.63
C ALA A 94 -3.67 13.48 -0.86
N GLY A 95 -3.32 12.77 0.21
CA GLY A 95 -4.22 11.89 0.95
C GLY A 95 -3.64 10.49 1.15
N PRO A 96 -4.35 9.59 1.85
CA PRO A 96 -3.96 8.18 1.96
C PRO A 96 -3.96 7.51 0.59
N MET A 97 -2.94 6.69 0.30
CA MET A 97 -2.87 5.88 -0.92
C MET A 97 -2.51 4.44 -0.59
N TRP A 98 -3.03 3.51 -1.38
CA TRP A 98 -2.80 2.07 -1.27
C TRP A 98 -1.74 1.61 -2.26
N VAL A 99 -0.68 1.00 -1.75
CA VAL A 99 0.41 0.41 -2.51
C VAL A 99 0.44 -1.11 -2.32
N THR A 100 1.15 -1.79 -3.21
CA THR A 100 1.59 -3.18 -3.04
C THR A 100 3.10 -3.15 -2.92
N GLU A 101 3.61 -3.72 -1.82
CA GLU A 101 5.05 -3.96 -1.61
C GLU A 101 5.59 -5.07 -2.53
#